data_AF-A0A7V8F5N9-F1
#
_entry.id   AF-A0A7V8F5N9-F1
#
_cell.length_a   1.000
_cell.length_b   1.000
_cell.length_c   1.000
_cell.angle_alpha   90.00
_cell.angle_beta   90.00
_cell.angle_gamma   90.00
#
_symmetry.space_group_name_H-M   'P 1'
#
loop_
_entity.id
_entity.type
_entity.pdbx_description
1 polymer ?
#
loop_
_entity_poly.entity_id
_entity_poly.type
_entity_poly.pdbx_seq_one_letter_code
_entity_poly.pdbx_strand_id
1 'polypeptide(L)'
;MKALPVLACAIATLACTAAGATPTSTDPLFGRWALDTSRLPMPPDARPKQVDITFAGAQGDRVSMAVDIVYAPGNEVHSVGAASLDGTPIPVKGSPEADIAAMSRPRPDVLVVVLGKNGGPASTRVYTVAADGKHLSESVTAYGGDGRPTLKTHYFTRLP
;
A
#
# COMPACT_ATOMS: atom_id res chain seq x y z
N MET A 1 -31.09 74.73 -13.73
CA MET A 1 -30.53 74.26 -12.45
C MET A 1 -31.20 72.93 -12.08
N LYS A 2 -30.37 71.97 -11.63
CA LYS A 2 -30.68 70.63 -11.06
C LYS A 2 -30.36 69.45 -11.99
N ALA A 3 -29.10 68.99 -11.87
CA ALA A 3 -28.63 67.69 -12.32
C ALA A 3 -29.00 66.62 -11.28
N LEU A 4 -29.47 65.45 -11.73
CA LEU A 4 -29.60 64.22 -10.92
C LEU A 4 -28.34 63.36 -11.13
N PRO A 5 -27.73 62.78 -10.08
CA PRO A 5 -26.66 61.81 -10.25
C PRO A 5 -27.25 60.41 -10.46
N VAL A 6 -26.85 59.75 -11.53
CA VAL A 6 -27.11 58.32 -11.76
C VAL A 6 -26.07 57.53 -10.97
N LEU A 7 -26.54 56.81 -9.95
CA LEU A 7 -25.72 55.93 -9.12
C LEU A 7 -25.47 54.61 -9.89
N ALA A 8 -24.25 54.41 -10.37
CA ALA A 8 -23.82 53.18 -11.03
C ALA A 8 -23.65 52.05 -9.98
N CYS A 9 -24.43 50.98 -10.12
CA CYS A 9 -24.34 49.79 -9.28
C CYS A 9 -23.28 48.85 -9.89
N ALA A 10 -22.11 48.74 -9.25
CA ALA A 10 -21.04 47.84 -9.67
C ALA A 10 -21.37 46.39 -9.24
N ILE A 11 -21.55 45.50 -10.21
CA ILE A 11 -21.74 44.07 -9.99
C ILE A 11 -20.35 43.43 -9.82
N ALA A 12 -20.02 43.02 -8.59
CA ALA A 12 -18.82 42.26 -8.30
C ALA A 12 -19.04 40.78 -8.66
N THR A 13 -18.44 40.30 -9.74
CA THR A 13 -18.39 38.87 -10.08
C THR A 13 -17.45 38.15 -9.12
N LEU A 14 -18.01 37.39 -8.17
CA LEU A 14 -17.24 36.41 -7.39
C LEU A 14 -16.82 35.27 -8.34
N ALA A 15 -15.53 35.22 -8.67
CA ALA A 15 -14.93 34.04 -9.29
C ALA A 15 -14.79 32.95 -8.22
N CYS A 16 -15.66 31.93 -8.27
CA CYS A 16 -15.45 30.69 -7.53
C CYS A 16 -14.23 29.97 -8.11
N THR A 17 -13.11 30.03 -7.40
CA THR A 17 -11.98 29.13 -7.64
C THR A 17 -12.38 27.72 -7.25
N ALA A 18 -12.69 26.88 -8.24
CA ALA A 18 -12.84 25.45 -8.03
C ALA A 18 -11.50 24.90 -7.50
N ALA A 19 -11.46 24.58 -6.20
CA ALA A 19 -10.35 23.86 -5.61
C ALA A 19 -10.21 22.52 -6.35
N GLY A 20 -9.03 22.26 -6.92
CA GLY A 20 -8.76 21.06 -7.70
C GLY A 20 -8.98 19.81 -6.86
N ALA A 21 -9.98 19.01 -7.22
CA ALA A 21 -10.11 17.65 -6.73
C ALA A 21 -8.93 16.85 -7.30
N THR A 22 -7.98 16.47 -6.45
CA THR A 22 -7.00 15.45 -6.80
C THR A 22 -7.77 14.15 -7.05
N PRO A 23 -7.55 13.45 -8.18
CA PRO A 23 -8.17 12.16 -8.41
C PRO A 23 -7.67 11.20 -7.32
N THR A 24 -8.52 10.94 -6.34
CA THR A 24 -8.30 9.84 -5.40
C THR A 24 -8.33 8.57 -6.25
N SER A 25 -7.25 7.78 -6.19
CA SER A 25 -7.22 6.44 -6.77
C SER A 25 -8.56 5.76 -6.50
N THR A 26 -9.31 5.42 -7.55
CA THR A 26 -10.64 4.78 -7.41
C THR A 26 -10.55 3.44 -6.68
N ASP A 27 -9.35 2.86 -6.62
CA ASP A 27 -9.04 1.65 -5.90
C ASP A 27 -8.44 1.97 -4.50
N PRO A 28 -9.04 1.48 -3.40
CA PRO A 28 -8.57 1.78 -2.04
C PRO A 28 -7.21 1.17 -1.72
N LEU A 29 -6.79 0.09 -2.38
CA LEU A 29 -5.50 -0.56 -2.15
C LEU A 29 -4.36 0.18 -2.85
N PHE A 30 -4.61 0.67 -4.06
CA PHE A 30 -3.56 1.24 -4.91
C PHE A 30 -2.96 2.51 -4.29
N GLY A 31 -1.65 2.64 -4.43
CA GLY A 31 -0.84 3.68 -3.82
C GLY A 31 0.35 3.11 -3.05
N ARG A 32 1.04 4.00 -2.35
CA ARG A 32 2.23 3.69 -1.56
C ARG A 32 1.90 3.70 -0.07
N TRP A 33 2.48 2.76 0.65
CA TRP A 33 2.22 2.51 2.06
C TRP A 33 3.53 2.36 2.80
N ALA A 34 3.77 3.21 3.80
CA ALA A 34 4.95 3.15 4.65
C ALA A 34 4.64 2.42 5.94
N LEU A 35 5.46 1.44 6.29
CA LEU A 35 5.37 0.67 7.53
C LEU A 35 5.70 1.55 8.74
N ASP A 36 4.92 1.42 9.82
CA ASP A 36 5.29 1.92 11.13
C ASP A 36 6.32 0.97 11.78
N THR A 37 7.59 1.24 11.51
CA THR A 37 8.71 0.44 12.03
C THR A 37 8.77 0.46 13.55
N SER A 38 8.24 1.50 14.21
CA SER A 38 8.25 1.64 15.67
C SER A 38 7.45 0.54 16.38
N ARG A 39 6.49 -0.08 15.68
CA ARG A 39 5.58 -1.11 16.19
C ARG A 39 6.04 -2.53 15.91
N LEU A 40 7.20 -2.71 15.27
CA LEU A 40 7.72 -4.05 14.97
C LEU A 40 8.12 -4.82 16.24
N PRO A 41 7.81 -6.13 16.32
CA PRO A 41 8.10 -6.97 17.47
C PRO A 41 9.57 -7.46 17.45
N MET A 42 10.50 -6.52 17.37
CA MET A 42 11.94 -6.76 17.40
C MET A 42 12.68 -5.58 18.05
N PRO A 43 13.90 -5.80 18.56
CA PRO A 43 14.73 -4.75 19.14
C PRO A 43 14.88 -3.53 18.20
N PRO A 44 14.84 -2.28 18.71
CA PRO A 44 14.88 -1.08 17.89
C PRO A 44 16.05 -1.00 16.90
N ASP A 45 17.23 -1.47 17.30
CA ASP A 45 18.46 -1.52 16.52
C ASP A 45 18.42 -2.55 15.37
N ALA A 46 17.57 -3.57 15.49
CA ALA A 46 17.36 -4.59 14.46
C ALA A 46 16.26 -4.22 13.45
N ARG A 47 15.51 -3.14 13.68
CA ARG A 47 14.39 -2.75 12.81
C ARG A 47 14.91 -2.19 11.48
N PRO A 48 14.22 -2.44 10.35
CA PRO A 48 14.48 -1.72 9.13
C PRO A 48 14.26 -0.22 9.35
N LYS A 49 15.06 0.60 8.67
CA LYS A 49 14.89 2.06 8.64
C LYS A 49 13.63 2.45 7.89
N GLN A 50 13.28 1.69 6.85
CA GLN A 50 12.12 1.92 6.01
C GLN A 50 11.61 0.60 5.43
N VAL A 51 10.30 0.47 5.32
CA VAL A 51 9.62 -0.53 4.49
C VAL A 51 8.45 0.17 3.81
N ASP A 52 8.52 0.29 2.49
CA ASP A 52 7.46 0.83 1.66
C ASP A 52 6.88 -0.28 0.79
N ILE A 53 5.56 -0.28 0.63
CA ILE A 53 4.85 -1.16 -0.29
C ILE A 53 4.08 -0.31 -1.29
N THR A 54 4.25 -0.59 -2.58
CA THR A 54 3.49 0.03 -3.66
C THR A 54 2.56 -1.00 -4.27
N PHE A 55 1.26 -0.72 -4.28
CA PHE A 55 0.28 -1.48 -5.05
C PHE A 55 -0.21 -0.65 -6.23
N ALA A 56 -0.29 -1.24 -7.42
CA ALA A 56 -0.82 -0.56 -8.60
C ALA A 56 -1.50 -1.55 -9.56
N GLY A 57 -2.34 -1.02 -10.45
CA GLY A 57 -2.82 -1.78 -11.61
C GLY A 57 -1.67 -2.11 -12.56
N ALA A 58 -1.72 -3.30 -13.16
CA ALA A 58 -0.82 -3.73 -14.22
C ALA A 58 -1.63 -4.04 -15.50
N GLN A 59 -0.98 -4.60 -16.52
CA GLN A 59 -1.66 -4.94 -17.78
C GLN A 59 -2.81 -5.94 -17.54
N GLY A 60 -4.00 -5.63 -18.08
CA GLY A 60 -5.21 -6.41 -17.85
C GLY A 60 -5.72 -6.27 -16.41
N ASP A 61 -6.26 -7.34 -15.85
CA ASP A 61 -6.82 -7.35 -14.49
C ASP A 61 -5.79 -7.71 -13.41
N ARG A 62 -4.51 -7.43 -13.69
CA ARG A 62 -3.39 -7.78 -12.82
C ARG A 62 -3.10 -6.66 -11.84
N VAL A 63 -2.58 -7.04 -10.67
CA VAL A 63 -2.07 -6.11 -9.66
C VAL A 63 -0.55 -6.26 -9.57
N SER A 64 0.17 -5.15 -9.65
CA SER A 64 1.59 -5.09 -9.32
C SER A 64 1.78 -4.76 -7.84
N MET A 65 2.82 -5.35 -7.27
CA MET A 65 3.29 -5.12 -5.92
C MET A 65 4.80 -4.90 -5.98
N ALA A 66 5.26 -3.78 -5.44
CA ALA A 66 6.67 -3.51 -5.19
C ALA A 66 6.90 -3.32 -3.70
N VAL A 67 8.01 -3.85 -3.18
CA VAL A 67 8.42 -3.70 -1.79
C VAL A 67 9.84 -3.17 -1.76
N ASP A 68 10.01 -2.02 -1.12
CA ASP A 68 11.28 -1.34 -0.95
C ASP A 68 11.64 -1.34 0.53
N ILE A 69 12.75 -1.97 0.88
CA ILE A 69 13.22 -2.08 2.27
C ILE A 69 14.60 -1.48 2.39
N VAL A 70 14.80 -0.64 3.41
CA VAL A 70 16.12 -0.20 3.86
C VAL A 70 16.38 -0.85 5.23
N TYR A 71 17.22 -1.87 5.27
CA TYR A 71 17.60 -2.54 6.52
C TYR A 71 18.60 -1.69 7.32
N ALA A 72 18.69 -1.92 8.64
CA ALA A 72 19.89 -1.58 9.40
C ALA A 72 20.90 -2.75 9.24
N PRO A 73 22.17 -2.55 8.84
CA PRO A 73 22.96 -1.30 8.79
C PRO A 73 22.98 -0.53 7.45
N GLY A 74 22.11 -0.82 6.47
CA GLY A 74 21.98 -0.03 5.24
C GLY A 74 21.69 -0.82 3.96
N ASN A 75 21.53 -2.14 4.04
CA ASN A 75 21.23 -2.95 2.86
C ASN A 75 19.84 -2.61 2.31
N GLU A 76 19.74 -2.42 1.01
CA GLU A 76 18.48 -2.14 0.32
C GLU A 76 17.98 -3.39 -0.40
N VAL A 77 16.68 -3.63 -0.32
CA VAL A 77 15.98 -4.68 -1.06
C VAL A 77 14.87 -4.05 -1.87
N HIS A 78 14.85 -4.34 -3.16
CA HIS A 78 13.75 -4.03 -4.07
C HIS A 78 13.16 -5.33 -4.60
N SER A 79 11.91 -5.60 -4.23
CA SER A 79 11.15 -6.75 -4.72
C SER A 79 10.02 -6.28 -5.60
N VAL A 80 9.77 -6.97 -6.71
CA VAL A 80 8.66 -6.64 -7.62
C VAL A 80 8.02 -7.89 -8.18
N GLY A 81 6.69 -7.84 -8.30
CA GLY A 81 5.88 -8.84 -8.98
C GLY A 81 4.58 -8.22 -9.50
N ALA A 82 3.98 -8.85 -10.51
CA ALA A 82 2.62 -8.56 -10.92
C ALA A 82 1.88 -9.88 -11.08
N ALA A 83 0.68 -10.00 -10.51
CA ALA A 83 -0.09 -11.23 -10.48
C ALA A 83 -1.52 -10.99 -10.94
N SER A 84 -2.12 -12.01 -11.55
CA SER A 84 -3.58 -12.11 -11.62
C SER A 84 -4.13 -12.36 -10.21
N LEU A 85 -5.39 -11.99 -9.97
CA LEU A 85 -6.06 -12.17 -8.67
C LEU A 85 -6.80 -13.53 -8.55
N ASP A 86 -6.47 -14.47 -9.43
CA ASP A 86 -7.09 -15.80 -9.54
C ASP A 86 -6.37 -16.89 -8.73
N GLY A 87 -5.31 -16.53 -8.00
CA GLY A 87 -4.49 -17.46 -7.22
C GLY A 87 -3.41 -18.19 -8.00
N THR A 88 -3.21 -17.90 -9.29
CA THR A 88 -2.12 -18.48 -10.09
C THR A 88 -0.76 -17.96 -9.57
N PRO A 89 0.20 -18.84 -9.23
CA PRO A 89 1.50 -18.41 -8.74
C PRO A 89 2.35 -17.76 -9.84
N ILE A 90 3.08 -16.71 -9.48
CA ILE A 90 4.04 -15.99 -10.32
C ILE A 90 5.42 -15.93 -9.64
N PRO A 91 6.52 -15.88 -10.41
CA PRO A 91 7.85 -15.68 -9.84
C PRO A 91 7.99 -14.27 -9.25
N VAL A 92 8.60 -14.18 -8.07
CA VAL A 92 8.97 -12.92 -7.41
C VAL A 92 10.45 -12.66 -7.68
N LYS A 93 10.80 -11.42 -8.03
CA LYS A 93 12.19 -11.01 -8.25
C LYS A 93 12.68 -10.17 -7.08
N GLY A 94 13.94 -10.36 -6.68
CA GLY A 94 14.61 -9.50 -5.70
C GLY A 94 14.19 -9.69 -4.25
N SER A 95 13.39 -10.71 -3.93
CA SER A 95 12.92 -10.96 -2.57
C SER A 95 13.76 -12.00 -1.83
N PRO A 96 14.28 -11.68 -0.63
CA PRO A 96 14.87 -12.69 0.24
C PRO A 96 13.81 -13.63 0.83
N GLU A 97 12.55 -13.18 0.92
CA GLU A 97 11.47 -13.89 1.62
C GLU A 97 10.68 -14.86 0.75
N ALA A 98 10.67 -14.66 -0.57
CA ALA A 98 9.86 -15.48 -1.48
C ALA A 98 10.51 -15.67 -2.85
N ASP A 99 10.28 -16.82 -3.47
CA ASP A 99 10.61 -17.09 -4.88
C ASP A 99 9.37 -16.99 -5.77
N ILE A 100 8.20 -17.28 -5.19
CA ILE A 100 6.90 -17.22 -5.86
C ILE A 100 5.85 -16.56 -4.97
N ALA A 101 4.84 -15.95 -5.61
CA ALA A 101 3.68 -15.38 -4.95
C ALA A 101 2.40 -15.74 -5.70
N ALA A 102 1.30 -15.93 -4.98
CA ALA A 102 -0.05 -15.98 -5.54
C ALA A 102 -0.90 -14.91 -4.85
N MET A 103 -1.81 -14.29 -5.58
CA MET A 103 -2.65 -13.22 -5.06
C MET A 103 -4.13 -13.52 -5.29
N SER A 104 -4.95 -13.12 -4.32
CA SER A 104 -6.40 -13.06 -4.47
C SER A 104 -6.94 -11.83 -3.75
N ARG A 105 -8.13 -11.37 -4.17
CA ARG A 105 -8.73 -10.16 -3.65
C ARG A 105 -10.21 -10.38 -3.36
N PRO A 106 -10.57 -10.89 -2.18
CA PRO A 106 -11.95 -11.23 -1.84
C PRO A 106 -12.83 -9.99 -1.67
N ARG A 107 -12.24 -8.81 -1.42
CA ARG A 107 -12.94 -7.53 -1.29
C ARG A 107 -12.09 -6.40 -1.86
N PRO A 108 -12.67 -5.27 -2.30
CA PRO A 108 -11.90 -4.12 -2.77
C PRO A 108 -10.85 -3.65 -1.75
N ASP A 109 -11.15 -3.69 -0.46
CA ASP A 109 -10.25 -3.23 0.60
C ASP A 109 -9.26 -4.30 1.10
N VAL A 110 -9.30 -5.54 0.57
CA VAL A 110 -8.53 -6.68 1.09
C VAL A 110 -7.74 -7.40 0.00
N LEU A 111 -6.41 -7.44 0.13
CA LEU A 111 -5.53 -8.28 -0.70
C LEU A 111 -4.97 -9.43 0.13
N VAL A 112 -5.06 -10.66 -0.39
CA VAL A 112 -4.43 -11.84 0.18
C VAL A 112 -3.25 -12.22 -0.72
N VAL A 113 -2.08 -12.41 -0.12
CA VAL A 113 -0.85 -12.83 -0.80
C VAL A 113 -0.30 -14.07 -0.11
N VAL A 114 -0.11 -15.14 -0.87
CA VAL A 114 0.58 -16.35 -0.41
C VAL A 114 1.97 -16.36 -1.01
N LEU A 115 2.98 -16.52 -0.16
CA LEU A 115 4.39 -16.57 -0.54
C LEU A 115 4.93 -17.99 -0.40
N GLY A 116 5.70 -18.42 -1.39
CA GLY A 116 6.45 -19.68 -1.37
C GLY A 116 7.95 -19.43 -1.49
N LYS A 117 8.73 -20.27 -0.82
CA LYS A 117 10.20 -20.23 -0.82
C LYS A 117 10.76 -21.65 -0.84
N ASN A 118 11.78 -21.90 -1.66
CA ASN A 118 12.47 -23.20 -1.75
C ASN A 118 11.52 -24.41 -1.95
N GLY A 119 10.43 -24.22 -2.70
CA GLY A 119 9.43 -25.27 -2.97
C GLY A 119 8.42 -25.53 -1.85
N GLY A 120 8.46 -24.78 -0.74
CA GLY A 120 7.51 -24.89 0.38
C GLY A 120 6.75 -23.59 0.67
N PRO A 121 5.71 -23.64 1.52
CA PRO A 121 4.99 -22.45 1.97
C PRO A 121 5.89 -21.59 2.86
N ALA A 122 5.97 -20.29 2.58
CA ALA A 122 6.73 -19.34 3.38
C ALA A 122 5.83 -18.56 4.34
N SER A 123 4.87 -17.79 3.81
CA SER A 123 3.90 -17.05 4.62
C SER A 123 2.62 -16.73 3.84
N THR A 124 1.54 -16.44 4.55
CA THR A 124 0.36 -15.79 3.99
C THR A 124 0.20 -14.41 4.62
N ARG A 125 0.02 -13.40 3.77
CA ARG A 125 -0.12 -11.99 4.13
C ARG A 125 -1.50 -11.51 3.72
N VAL A 126 -2.20 -10.85 4.63
CA VAL A 126 -3.51 -10.24 4.38
C VAL A 126 -3.38 -8.75 4.61
N TYR A 127 -3.47 -7.98 3.53
CA TYR A 127 -3.50 -6.52 3.57
C TYR A 127 -4.94 -6.04 3.62
N THR A 128 -5.25 -5.15 4.55
CA THR A 128 -6.59 -4.56 4.70
C THR A 128 -6.48 -3.06 4.85
N VAL A 129 -7.11 -2.33 3.94
CA VAL A 129 -7.20 -0.87 3.96
C VAL A 129 -8.34 -0.45 4.87
N ALA A 130 -8.06 0.44 5.82
CA ALA A 130 -9.08 1.01 6.69
C ALA A 130 -10.04 1.91 5.91
N ALA A 131 -11.25 2.12 6.45
CA ALA A 131 -12.29 2.94 5.81
C ALA A 131 -11.88 4.40 5.59
N ASP A 132 -10.90 4.91 6.34
CA ASP A 132 -10.34 6.25 6.15
C ASP A 132 -9.43 6.37 4.90
N GLY A 133 -9.10 5.24 4.27
CA GLY A 133 -8.22 5.15 3.12
C GLY A 133 -6.78 5.53 3.40
N LYS A 134 -6.41 5.82 4.66
CA LYS A 134 -5.09 6.35 5.07
C LYS A 134 -4.27 5.32 5.83
N HIS A 135 -4.92 4.32 6.43
CA HIS A 135 -4.25 3.26 7.16
C HIS A 135 -4.43 1.91 6.46
N LEU A 136 -3.40 1.08 6.56
CA LEU A 136 -3.41 -0.29 6.09
C LEU A 136 -2.82 -1.18 7.18
N SER A 137 -3.45 -2.33 7.40
CA SER A 137 -2.90 -3.38 8.27
C SER A 137 -2.48 -4.57 7.43
N GLU A 138 -1.39 -5.22 7.83
CA GLU A 138 -0.95 -6.48 7.26
C GLU A 138 -0.98 -7.54 8.36
N SER A 139 -1.79 -8.58 8.20
CA SER A 139 -1.70 -9.78 9.03
C SER A 139 -0.82 -10.82 8.35
N VAL A 140 0.24 -11.26 9.02
CA VAL A 140 1.21 -12.23 8.51
C VAL A 140 1.06 -13.52 9.30
N THR A 141 0.80 -14.62 8.59
CA THR A 141 0.84 -15.97 9.14
C THR A 141 1.97 -16.76 8.52
N ALA A 142 2.68 -17.51 9.35
CA ALA A 142 3.78 -18.38 8.95
C ALA A 142 3.99 -19.47 10.01
N TYR A 143 4.74 -20.52 9.69
CA TYR A 143 5.21 -21.47 10.70
C TYR A 143 6.53 -20.97 11.30
N GLY A 144 6.63 -20.97 12.62
CA GLY A 144 7.86 -20.71 13.35
C GLY A 144 8.84 -21.89 13.28
N GLY A 145 10.07 -21.68 13.73
CA GLY A 145 11.10 -22.73 13.75
C GLY A 145 10.76 -23.91 14.68
N ASP A 146 9.81 -23.73 15.60
CA ASP A 146 9.26 -24.79 16.45
C ASP A 146 8.10 -25.57 15.79
N GLY A 147 7.79 -25.27 14.53
CA GLY A 147 6.70 -25.89 13.77
C GLY A 147 5.31 -25.41 14.17
N ARG A 148 5.17 -24.36 14.97
CA ARG A 148 3.87 -23.80 15.34
C ARG A 148 3.46 -22.63 14.45
N PRO A 149 2.15 -22.43 14.19
CA PRO A 149 1.70 -21.25 13.47
C PRO A 149 1.97 -20.00 14.30
N THR A 150 2.39 -18.95 13.62
CA THR A 150 2.61 -17.61 14.15
C THR A 150 1.67 -16.66 13.43
N LEU A 151 1.19 -15.63 14.14
CA LEU A 151 0.41 -14.53 13.59
C LEU A 151 1.00 -13.22 14.11
N LYS A 152 1.27 -12.29 13.19
CA LYS A 152 1.73 -10.94 13.52
C LYS A 152 0.90 -9.94 12.72
N THR A 153 0.75 -8.73 13.27
CA THR A 153 0.11 -7.62 12.56
C THR A 153 1.09 -6.46 12.44
N HIS A 154 1.26 -5.97 11.22
CA HIS A 154 2.01 -4.76 10.91
C HIS A 154 1.04 -3.66 10.49
N TYR A 155 1.46 -2.41 10.64
CA TYR A 155 0.63 -1.24 10.40
C TYR A 155 1.35 -0.28 9.47
N PHE A 156 0.61 0.27 8.51
CA PHE A 156 1.12 1.16 7.49
C PHE A 156 0.27 2.41 7.40
N THR A 157 0.90 3.50 6.99
CA THR A 157 0.24 4.75 6.61
C THR A 157 0.46 5.01 5.14
N ARG A 158 -0.57 5.51 4.46
CA ARG A 158 -0.47 5.91 3.06
C ARG A 158 0.50 7.07 2.92
N LEU A 159 1.38 6.99 1.91
CA LEU A 159 2.24 8.09 1.51
C LEU A 159 1.50 9.05 0.55
N PRO A 160 1.82 10.35 0.58
CA PRO A 160 1.23 11.35 -0.32
C PRO A 160 1.40 11.04 -1.81
#